data_AF-A0A1G1XVG9-F1
#
_entry.id   AF-A0A1G1XVG9-F1
#
_cell.length_a   1.000
_cell.length_b   1.000
_cell.length_c   1.000
_cell.angle_alpha   90.00
_cell.angle_beta   90.00
_cell.angle_gamma   90.00
#
_symmetry.space_group_name_H-M   'P 1'
#
loop_
_entity.id
_entity.type
_entity.pdbx_description
1 polymer ?
#
loop_
_entity_poly.entity_id
_entity_poly.type
_entity_poly.pdbx_seq_one_letter_code
_entity_poly.pdbx_strand_id
1 'polypeptide(L)'
;MAQTLFDTLITVHYDNMDQNHFVREQIESRITEYLHQGYTVYNLSTFQHPPAREKVRQISSPSEDAWLDYDLGSQIEQLVPLLKEAHKMKIFPEIEIVGVTWWKCVEQARYLLSQHNVPVQINYDYTDLVCDYVGIKALGITFSMDGKPIPIPSDMVLEKYRKSMGGE
;
A
#
# COMPACT_ATOMS: atom_id res chain seq x y z
N MET A 1 19.21 8.68 3.38
CA MET A 1 19.13 7.61 4.39
C MET A 1 18.36 6.47 3.76
N ALA A 2 18.83 5.22 3.82
CA ALA A 2 18.04 4.09 3.34
C ALA A 2 16.79 3.98 4.25
N GLN A 3 15.59 3.95 3.66
CA GLN A 3 14.38 3.70 4.44
C GLN A 3 14.46 2.28 4.99
N THR A 4 14.33 2.13 6.31
CA THR A 4 14.33 0.83 6.97
C THR A 4 13.28 -0.07 6.32
N LEU A 5 13.68 -1.30 6.00
CA LEU A 5 12.78 -2.34 5.51
C LEU A 5 12.24 -3.12 6.70
N PHE A 6 10.95 -3.41 6.63
CA PHE A 6 10.27 -4.29 7.56
C PHE A 6 10.31 -5.74 7.06
N ASP A 7 10.00 -6.73 7.91
CA ASP A 7 10.13 -8.16 7.54
C ASP A 7 9.03 -8.63 6.57
N THR A 8 7.93 -7.87 6.49
CA THR A 8 6.78 -8.15 5.64
C THR A 8 6.29 -6.87 4.95
N LEU A 9 5.99 -6.98 3.65
CA LEU A 9 5.29 -5.96 2.86
C LEU A 9 3.89 -6.46 2.49
N ILE A 10 2.89 -5.64 2.72
CA ILE A 10 1.54 -5.80 2.17
C ILE A 10 1.35 -4.72 1.10
N THR A 11 1.08 -5.14 -0.13
CA THR A 11 0.71 -4.24 -1.22
C THR A 11 -0.79 -4.30 -1.43
N VAL A 12 -1.43 -3.13 -1.45
CA VAL A 12 -2.85 -2.97 -1.77
C VAL A 12 -2.96 -2.53 -3.22
N HIS A 13 -3.49 -3.40 -4.07
CA HIS A 13 -3.54 -3.18 -5.51
C HIS A 13 -4.95 -3.47 -6.04
N TYR A 14 -5.81 -2.45 -5.98
CA TYR A 14 -7.11 -2.47 -6.60
C TYR A 14 -7.07 -1.79 -7.97
N ASP A 15 -7.94 -2.18 -8.87
CA ASP A 15 -8.21 -1.47 -10.13
C ASP A 15 -7.17 -1.53 -11.28
N ASN A 16 -7.71 -1.72 -12.48
CA ASN A 16 -7.05 -1.56 -13.77
C ASN A 16 -7.01 -0.08 -14.22
N MET A 17 -7.60 0.85 -13.45
CA MET A 17 -7.89 2.21 -13.89
C MET A 17 -6.93 3.33 -13.47
N ASP A 18 -5.84 3.09 -12.74
CA ASP A 18 -4.97 4.21 -12.35
C ASP A 18 -3.78 4.45 -13.30
N GLN A 19 -3.78 5.64 -13.90
CA GLN A 19 -2.75 6.18 -14.81
C GLN A 19 -1.49 6.67 -14.06
N ASN A 20 -1.42 6.47 -12.75
CA ASN A 20 -0.34 6.93 -11.90
C ASN A 20 0.90 6.02 -12.00
N HIS A 21 1.55 6.05 -13.18
CA HIS A 21 2.78 5.33 -13.48
C HIS A 21 3.86 5.54 -12.40
N PHE A 22 3.92 6.73 -11.81
CA PHE A 22 4.90 7.09 -10.80
C PHE A 22 4.80 6.24 -9.53
N VAL A 23 3.61 6.19 -8.90
CA VAL A 23 3.42 5.43 -7.65
C VAL A 23 3.55 3.93 -7.91
N ARG A 24 3.06 3.47 -9.07
CA ARG A 24 3.26 2.09 -9.50
C ARG A 24 4.74 1.71 -9.59
N GLU A 25 5.55 2.49 -10.28
CA GLU A 25 7.01 2.24 -10.39
C GLU A 25 7.68 2.18 -9.02
N GLN A 26 7.28 3.06 -8.10
CA GLN A 26 7.83 3.03 -6.74
C GLN A 26 7.48 1.75 -5.99
N ILE A 27 6.22 1.31 -6.06
CA ILE A 27 5.78 0.07 -5.38
C ILE A 27 6.46 -1.14 -6.02
N GLU A 28 6.62 -1.17 -7.33
CA GLU A 28 7.34 -2.24 -8.00
C GLU A 28 8.82 -2.29 -7.59
N SER A 29 9.47 -1.13 -7.44
CA SER A 29 10.81 -1.03 -6.86
C SER A 29 10.85 -1.52 -5.41
N ARG A 30 9.84 -1.17 -4.59
CA ARG A 30 9.77 -1.58 -3.17
C ARG A 30 9.57 -3.09 -3.03
N ILE A 31 8.67 -3.68 -3.83
CA ILE A 31 8.50 -5.14 -3.91
C ILE A 31 9.84 -5.81 -4.23
N THR A 32 10.56 -5.28 -5.22
CA THR A 32 11.86 -5.84 -5.65
C THR A 32 12.88 -5.80 -4.51
N GLU A 33 12.91 -4.69 -3.76
CA GLU A 33 13.78 -4.51 -2.60
C GLU A 33 13.48 -5.55 -1.51
N TYR A 34 12.20 -5.74 -1.15
CA TYR A 34 11.77 -6.76 -0.17
C TYR A 34 12.14 -8.17 -0.62
N LEU A 35 11.85 -8.52 -1.87
CA LEU A 35 12.15 -9.84 -2.41
C LEU A 35 13.66 -10.12 -2.46
N HIS A 36 14.48 -9.11 -2.74
CA HIS A 36 15.94 -9.23 -2.74
C HIS A 36 16.51 -9.51 -1.34
N GLN A 37 15.88 -8.97 -0.28
CA GLN A 37 16.25 -9.25 1.11
C GLN A 37 15.67 -10.57 1.63
N GLY A 38 14.87 -11.28 0.83
CA GLY A 38 14.21 -12.53 1.24
C GLY A 38 12.98 -12.31 2.14
N TYR A 39 12.45 -11.09 2.20
CA TYR A 39 11.25 -10.76 2.97
C TYR A 39 9.97 -11.21 2.28
N THR A 40 8.91 -11.34 3.09
CA THR A 40 7.62 -11.81 2.59
C THR A 40 6.83 -10.64 1.99
N VAL A 41 6.29 -10.85 0.79
CA VAL A 41 5.40 -9.88 0.14
C VAL A 41 4.03 -10.51 -0.07
N TYR A 42 3.00 -9.87 0.47
CA TYR A 42 1.59 -10.21 0.22
C TYR A 42 0.97 -9.13 -0.66
N ASN A 43 0.22 -9.55 -1.69
CA ASN A 43 -0.51 -8.63 -2.55
C ASN A 43 -2.01 -8.85 -2.39
N LEU A 44 -2.71 -7.83 -1.90
CA LEU A 44 -4.17 -7.77 -1.85
C LEU A 44 -4.65 -7.19 -3.18
N SER A 45 -5.30 -8.01 -4.00
CA SER A 45 -5.67 -7.65 -5.37
C SER A 45 -7.06 -8.13 -5.77
N THR A 46 -7.83 -7.26 -6.43
CA THR A 46 -9.09 -7.65 -7.12
C THR A 46 -8.88 -8.06 -8.57
N PHE A 47 -7.66 -8.04 -9.11
CA PHE A 47 -7.43 -8.61 -10.43
C PHE A 47 -7.84 -10.07 -10.45
N GLN A 48 -8.71 -10.44 -11.39
CA GLN A 48 -9.08 -11.83 -11.64
C GLN A 48 -7.84 -12.68 -11.99
N HIS A 49 -6.83 -12.05 -12.62
CA HIS A 49 -5.54 -12.65 -12.94
C HIS A 49 -4.40 -11.66 -12.65
N PRO A 50 -3.96 -11.49 -11.39
CA PRO A 50 -2.81 -10.64 -11.11
C PRO A 50 -1.59 -11.22 -11.83
N PRO A 51 -0.66 -10.38 -12.34
CA PRO A 51 0.57 -10.88 -12.93
C PRO A 51 1.29 -11.75 -11.91
N ALA A 52 1.53 -13.02 -12.28
CA ALA A 52 2.28 -13.94 -11.45
C ALA A 52 3.70 -13.40 -11.28
N ARG A 53 4.02 -12.91 -10.08
CA ARG A 53 5.39 -12.60 -9.68
C ARG A 53 5.86 -13.77 -8.82
N GLU A 54 6.89 -14.48 -9.28
CA GLU A 54 7.54 -15.51 -8.46
C GLU A 54 7.85 -14.92 -7.07
N LYS A 55 7.45 -15.63 -6.01
CA LYS A 55 7.68 -15.26 -4.59
C LYS A 55 6.75 -14.18 -3.99
N VAL A 56 5.88 -13.51 -4.76
CA VAL A 56 4.80 -12.67 -4.18
C VAL A 56 3.58 -13.54 -3.90
N ARG A 57 3.10 -13.53 -2.64
CA ARG A 57 1.88 -14.26 -2.26
C ARG A 57 0.65 -13.43 -2.60
N GLN A 58 -0.09 -13.86 -3.60
CA GLN A 58 -1.33 -13.23 -4.02
C GLN A 58 -2.48 -13.67 -3.10
N ILE A 59 -3.21 -12.70 -2.56
CA ILE A 59 -4.47 -12.92 -1.84
C ILE A 59 -5.56 -12.37 -2.75
N SER A 60 -6.27 -13.25 -3.46
CA SER A 60 -7.30 -12.85 -4.42
C SER A 60 -8.63 -12.55 -3.71
N SER A 61 -9.38 -11.58 -4.23
CA SER A 61 -10.77 -11.41 -3.82
C SER A 61 -11.61 -12.60 -4.32
N PRO A 62 -12.45 -13.20 -3.46
CA PRO A 62 -13.48 -14.14 -3.89
C PRO A 62 -14.68 -13.50 -4.60
N SER A 63 -14.86 -12.18 -4.54
CA SER A 63 -15.98 -11.48 -5.18
C SER A 63 -15.73 -11.22 -6.67
N GLU A 64 -16.73 -11.56 -7.51
CA GLU A 64 -16.75 -11.17 -8.92
C GLU A 64 -17.16 -9.69 -9.11
N ASP A 65 -17.85 -9.10 -8.13
CA ASP A 65 -18.31 -7.70 -8.11
C ASP A 65 -17.45 -6.86 -7.15
N ALA A 66 -16.31 -6.38 -7.65
CA ALA A 66 -15.33 -5.59 -6.89
C ALA A 66 -15.76 -4.12 -6.61
N TRP A 67 -17.03 -3.76 -6.84
CA TRP A 67 -17.47 -2.36 -6.89
C TRP A 67 -17.93 -1.77 -5.54
N LEU A 68 -18.25 -2.61 -4.55
CA LEU A 68 -18.60 -2.18 -3.19
C LEU A 68 -17.56 -2.77 -2.22
N ASP A 69 -16.77 -1.89 -1.59
CA ASP A 69 -15.70 -2.19 -0.64
C ASP A 69 -14.48 -2.99 -1.15
N TYR A 70 -14.40 -3.22 -2.47
CA TYR A 70 -13.33 -3.99 -3.14
C TYR A 70 -13.05 -5.35 -2.49
N ASP A 71 -14.00 -5.86 -1.69
CA ASP A 71 -13.88 -7.07 -0.89
C ASP A 71 -12.59 -7.17 -0.04
N LEU A 72 -12.03 -6.02 0.32
CA LEU A 72 -10.80 -5.92 1.09
C LEU A 72 -10.92 -6.66 2.43
N GLY A 73 -12.11 -6.66 3.04
CA GLY A 73 -12.42 -7.42 4.25
C GLY A 73 -12.11 -8.91 4.11
N SER A 74 -12.67 -9.58 3.09
CA SER A 74 -12.47 -11.02 2.89
C SER A 74 -11.01 -11.37 2.56
N GLN A 75 -10.28 -10.48 1.91
CA GLN A 75 -8.84 -10.67 1.66
C GLN A 75 -8.03 -10.53 2.94
N ILE A 76 -8.36 -9.55 3.79
CA ILE A 76 -7.73 -9.41 5.12
C ILE A 76 -8.00 -10.64 5.99
N GLU A 77 -9.22 -11.18 5.98
CA GLU A 77 -9.55 -12.41 6.72
C GLU A 77 -8.71 -13.61 6.29
N GLN A 78 -8.41 -13.74 5.00
CA GLN A 78 -7.51 -14.77 4.46
C GLN A 78 -6.03 -14.50 4.77
N LEU A 79 -5.63 -13.22 4.80
CA LEU A 79 -4.25 -12.82 5.07
C LEU A 79 -3.86 -13.03 6.54
N VAL A 80 -4.77 -12.75 7.49
CA VAL A 80 -4.47 -12.79 8.93
C VAL A 80 -3.90 -14.13 9.40
N PRO A 81 -4.45 -15.31 9.05
CA PRO A 81 -3.86 -16.60 9.38
C PRO A 81 -2.43 -16.77 8.84
N LEU A 82 -2.16 -16.29 7.61
CA LEU A 82 -0.84 -16.39 6.99
C LEU A 82 0.19 -15.52 7.73
N LEU A 83 -0.21 -14.31 8.14
CA LEU A 83 0.63 -13.43 8.97
C LEU A 83 0.91 -14.06 10.33
N LYS A 84 -0.11 -14.59 11.00
CA LYS A 84 0.05 -15.27 12.29
C LYS A 84 0.96 -16.49 12.18
N GLU A 85 0.88 -17.25 11.09
CA GLU A 85 1.75 -18.38 10.84
C GLU A 85 3.20 -17.96 10.57
N ALA A 86 3.41 -16.95 9.73
CA ALA A 86 4.73 -16.41 9.42
C ALA A 86 5.43 -15.85 10.67
N HIS A 87 4.66 -15.39 11.66
CA HIS A 87 5.16 -14.65 12.81
C HIS A 87 5.06 -15.42 14.14
N LYS A 88 4.93 -16.75 14.06
CA LYS A 88 4.75 -17.82 15.09
C LYS A 88 5.21 -17.62 16.55
N MET A 89 5.98 -16.60 16.96
CA MET A 89 6.35 -16.40 18.38
C MET A 89 7.05 -15.06 18.75
N LYS A 90 6.85 -13.94 18.04
CA LYS A 90 7.48 -12.64 18.40
C LYS A 90 6.46 -11.52 18.60
N ILE A 91 6.81 -10.57 19.47
CA ILE A 91 6.12 -9.30 19.72
C ILE A 91 6.26 -8.46 18.44
N PHE A 92 5.43 -8.78 17.44
CA PHE A 92 5.25 -8.16 16.13
C PHE A 92 6.53 -7.83 15.34
N PRO A 93 6.86 -8.59 14.27
CA PRO A 93 7.68 -8.03 13.21
C PRO A 93 6.93 -6.83 12.64
N GLU A 94 7.66 -5.77 12.37
CA GLU A 94 7.10 -4.58 11.74
C GLU A 94 6.58 -5.01 10.36
N ILE A 95 5.36 -4.58 10.00
CA ILE A 95 4.71 -4.88 8.72
C ILE A 95 4.52 -3.54 8.02
N GLU A 96 5.05 -3.41 6.80
CA GLU A 96 4.75 -2.28 5.92
C GLU A 96 3.45 -2.54 5.17
N ILE A 97 2.62 -1.51 5.03
CA ILE A 97 1.54 -1.52 4.06
C ILE A 97 1.67 -0.32 3.12
N VAL A 98 1.55 -0.58 1.83
CA VAL A 98 1.63 0.39 0.73
C VAL A 98 0.48 0.15 -0.24
N GLY A 99 0.21 1.08 -1.16
CA GLY A 99 -0.88 0.87 -2.11
C GLY A 99 -0.74 1.63 -3.41
N VAL A 100 -0.98 0.92 -4.52
CA VAL A 100 -0.97 1.49 -5.88
C VAL A 100 -2.21 2.35 -6.11
N THR A 101 -3.26 2.09 -5.35
CA THR A 101 -4.55 2.79 -5.40
C THR A 101 -4.68 3.92 -4.41
N TRP A 102 -5.87 4.54 -4.42
CA TRP A 102 -6.42 5.38 -3.35
C TRP A 102 -5.88 4.97 -1.99
N TRP A 103 -5.10 5.86 -1.39
CA TRP A 103 -4.46 5.71 -0.08
C TRP A 103 -5.52 5.47 1.02
N LYS A 104 -6.77 5.84 0.77
CA LYS A 104 -7.94 5.45 1.59
C LYS A 104 -8.12 3.93 1.69
N CYS A 105 -7.86 3.17 0.63
CA CYS A 105 -7.88 1.71 0.66
C CYS A 105 -6.76 1.17 1.56
N VAL A 106 -5.60 1.82 1.56
CA VAL A 106 -4.48 1.47 2.45
C VAL A 106 -4.83 1.75 3.92
N GLU A 107 -5.46 2.89 4.20
CA GLU A 107 -5.99 3.22 5.53
C GLU A 107 -7.08 2.24 5.99
N GLN A 108 -8.00 1.88 5.09
CA GLN A 108 -9.03 0.89 5.37
C GLN A 108 -8.41 -0.48 5.68
N ALA A 109 -7.39 -0.89 4.94
CA ALA A 109 -6.68 -2.14 5.18
C ALA A 109 -5.98 -2.13 6.55
N ARG A 110 -5.32 -1.02 6.91
CA ARG A 110 -4.76 -0.82 8.25
C ARG A 110 -5.84 -0.91 9.34
N TYR A 111 -6.99 -0.27 9.14
CA TYR A 111 -8.10 -0.33 10.07
C TYR A 111 -8.59 -1.77 10.27
N LEU A 112 -8.83 -2.52 9.19
CA LEU A 112 -9.27 -3.91 9.26
C LEU A 112 -8.22 -4.82 9.93
N LEU A 113 -6.95 -4.68 9.59
CA LEU A 113 -5.84 -5.39 10.24
C LEU A 113 -5.77 -5.10 11.75
N SER A 114 -6.04 -3.86 12.16
CA SER A 114 -6.07 -3.49 13.58
C SER A 114 -7.19 -4.20 14.36
N GLN A 115 -8.34 -4.49 13.73
CA GLN A 115 -9.41 -5.29 14.33
C GLN A 115 -8.97 -6.73 14.63
N HIS A 116 -7.93 -7.22 13.96
CA HIS A 116 -7.32 -8.53 14.18
C HIS A 116 -6.05 -8.49 15.03
N ASN A 117 -5.75 -7.35 15.67
CA ASN A 117 -4.52 -7.10 16.43
C ASN A 117 -3.24 -7.28 15.59
N VAL A 118 -3.29 -6.91 14.31
CA VAL A 118 -2.12 -6.88 13.43
C VAL A 118 -1.68 -5.42 13.25
N PRO A 119 -0.67 -4.95 14.01
CA PRO A 119 -0.13 -3.61 13.83
C PRO A 119 0.64 -3.54 12.51
N VAL A 120 0.36 -2.50 11.73
CA VAL A 120 1.05 -2.21 10.48
C VAL A 120 1.42 -0.73 10.42
N GLN A 121 2.49 -0.41 9.71
CA GLN A 121 2.89 0.97 9.40
C GLN A 121 2.61 1.26 7.93
N ILE A 122 1.94 2.37 7.66
CA ILE A 122 1.73 2.85 6.30
C ILE A 122 2.96 3.65 5.89
N ASN A 123 3.51 3.34 4.72
CA ASN A 123 4.50 4.18 4.08
C ASN A 123 3.83 5.01 2.97
N TYR A 124 3.45 6.24 3.32
CA TYR A 124 2.71 7.15 2.42
C TYR A 124 3.52 7.59 1.19
N ASP A 125 4.85 7.39 1.19
CA ASP A 125 5.67 7.63 -0.01
C ASP A 125 5.27 6.69 -1.16
N TYR A 126 4.78 5.50 -0.82
CA TYR A 126 4.34 4.47 -1.75
C TYR A 126 2.81 4.38 -1.79
N THR A 127 2.15 5.54 -1.80
CA THR A 127 0.70 5.65 -1.97
C THR A 127 0.35 6.76 -2.95
N ASP A 128 -0.83 6.71 -3.56
CA ASP A 128 -1.31 7.75 -4.48
C ASP A 128 -1.54 9.12 -3.80
N LEU A 129 -1.47 9.18 -2.46
CA LEU A 129 -1.50 10.41 -1.68
C LEU A 129 -0.46 11.44 -2.15
N VAL A 130 0.63 10.99 -2.76
CA VAL A 130 1.61 11.88 -3.39
C VAL A 130 0.97 12.82 -4.42
N CYS A 131 0.05 12.30 -5.24
CA CYS A 131 -0.66 13.07 -6.27
C CYS A 131 -1.68 14.01 -5.66
N ASP A 132 -2.50 13.50 -4.75
CA ASP A 132 -3.48 14.29 -3.99
C ASP A 132 -2.80 15.46 -3.29
N TYR A 133 -1.70 15.20 -2.59
CA TYR A 133 -0.98 16.21 -1.82
C TYR A 133 -0.41 17.32 -2.71
N VAL A 134 0.17 16.98 -3.86
CA VAL A 134 0.67 17.98 -4.81
C VAL A 134 -0.46 18.80 -5.42
N GLY A 135 -1.57 18.16 -5.82
CA GLY A 135 -2.74 18.85 -6.36
C GLY A 135 -3.35 19.83 -5.35
N ILE A 136 -3.51 19.40 -4.09
CA ILE A 136 -4.16 20.22 -3.06
C ILE A 136 -3.27 21.36 -2.58
N LYS A 137 -1.95 21.13 -2.47
CA LYS A 137 -1.00 22.20 -2.15
C LYS A 137 -1.02 23.31 -3.19
N ALA A 138 -1.17 22.97 -4.47
CA ALA A 138 -1.30 23.96 -5.55
C ALA A 138 -2.58 24.83 -5.41
N LEU A 139 -3.62 24.29 -4.79
CA LEU A 139 -4.89 24.99 -4.55
C LEU A 139 -4.89 25.83 -3.26
N GLY A 140 -3.85 25.72 -2.40
CA GLY A 140 -3.77 26.44 -1.13
C GLY A 140 -4.82 26.01 -0.09
N ILE A 141 -5.39 24.81 -0.24
CA ILE A 141 -6.43 24.27 0.64
C ILE A 141 -5.80 23.40 1.74
N THR A 142 -6.38 23.42 2.94
CA THR A 142 -6.01 22.48 4.00
C THR A 142 -6.69 21.13 3.76
N PHE A 143 -5.90 20.07 3.56
CA PHE A 143 -6.41 18.72 3.34
C PHE A 143 -6.60 17.97 4.66
N SER A 144 -7.82 17.52 4.93
CA SER A 144 -8.16 16.75 6.14
C SER A 144 -9.10 15.60 5.84
N MET A 145 -8.96 14.50 6.59
CA MET A 145 -9.88 13.35 6.59
C MET A 145 -10.43 13.18 8.00
N ASP A 146 -11.76 13.14 8.14
CA ASP A 146 -12.45 13.04 9.44
C ASP A 146 -11.97 14.07 10.47
N GLY A 147 -11.69 15.29 10.01
CA GLY A 147 -11.21 16.40 10.85
C GLY A 147 -9.75 16.30 11.28
N LYS A 148 -9.00 15.30 10.82
CA LYS A 148 -7.55 15.14 11.08
C LYS A 148 -6.72 15.54 9.87
N PRO A 149 -5.53 16.14 10.07
CA PRO A 149 -4.62 16.40 8.97
C PRO A 149 -4.26 15.09 8.27
N ILE A 150 -4.24 15.11 6.95
CA ILE A 150 -3.82 13.96 6.16
C ILE A 150 -2.30 13.84 6.25
N PRO A 151 -1.76 12.60 6.37
CA PRO A 151 -0.32 12.37 6.38
C PRO A 151 0.40 13.01 5.19
N ILE A 152 1.65 13.39 5.38
CA ILE A 152 2.43 14.09 4.35
C ILE A 152 3.49 13.12 3.83
N PRO A 153 3.50 12.81 2.51
CA PRO A 153 4.60 12.07 1.89
C PRO A 153 5.92 12.84 2.04
N SER A 154 7.05 12.13 2.07
CA SER A 154 8.36 12.72 2.28
C SER A 154 8.71 13.77 1.23
N ASP A 155 9.47 14.81 1.61
CA ASP A 155 9.91 15.84 0.66
C ASP A 155 10.65 15.24 -0.53
N MET A 156 11.41 14.15 -0.30
CA MET A 156 12.12 13.42 -1.34
C MET A 156 11.16 12.82 -2.38
N VAL A 157 10.05 12.20 -1.96
CA VAL A 157 9.10 11.60 -2.90
C VAL A 157 8.32 12.67 -3.67
N LEU A 158 7.96 13.75 -2.96
CA LEU A 158 7.28 14.91 -3.56
C LEU A 158 8.15 15.58 -4.63
N GLU A 159 9.46 15.69 -4.38
CA GLU A 159 10.40 16.21 -5.37
C GLU A 159 10.52 15.29 -6.59
N LYS A 160 10.65 13.98 -6.38
CA LYS A 160 10.66 12.99 -7.47
C LYS A 160 9.40 13.07 -8.33
N TYR A 161 8.23 13.22 -7.70
CA TYR A 161 6.95 13.32 -8.41
C TYR A 161 6.84 14.59 -9.26
N ARG A 162 7.30 15.74 -8.74
CA ARG A 162 7.32 16.99 -9.51
C ARG A 162 8.20 16.88 -10.76
N LYS A 163 9.37 16.23 -10.64
CA LYS A 163 10.27 15.98 -11.77
C LYS A 163 9.64 15.05 -12.82
N SER A 164 8.91 14.01 -12.40
CA SER A 164 8.22 13.11 -13.35
C SER A 164 7.08 13.80 -14.11
N MET A 165 6.51 14.87 -13.56
CA MET A 165 5.46 15.68 -14.20
C MET A 165 6.00 16.74 -15.18
N GLY A 166 7.33 16.79 -15.41
CA GLY A 166 7.95 17.78 -16.29
C GLY A 166 8.20 19.15 -15.65
N GLY A 167 8.19 19.22 -14.31
CA GLY A 167 8.61 20.42 -13.59
C GLY A 167 10.13 20.58 -13.62
N GLU A 168 10.60 21.71 -14.15
CA GLU A 168 11.99 22.17 -14.13
C GLU A 168 12.61 22.18 -12.71
#